data_AF-A0A1I4C7E3-F1
#
_entry.id   AF-A0A1I4C7E3-F1
#
_cell.length_a   1.000
_cell.length_b   1.000
_cell.length_c   1.000
_cell.angle_alpha   90.00
_cell.angle_beta   90.00
_cell.angle_gamma   90.00
#
_symmetry.space_group_name_H-M   'P 1'
#
loop_
_entity.id
_entity.type
_entity.pdbx_description
1 polymer ?
#
loop_
_entity_poly.entity_id
_entity_poly.type
_entity_poly.pdbx_seq_one_letter_code
_entity_poly.pdbx_strand_id
1 'polypeptide(L)'
;MPANLLRISLVFAQPVGEYVLPRLELRRSNGDVIDKPFLEQQLWSPSGKIVTVLLHPGRVKSGLIAHDTVGPVLHADELVVLTLDGQEIKRWNVGANDHDGPRPSGWNVGSVIAGTREPLVVGLDVPIDGRDVDYLAIANSSGRRIQGRARLDVGEKRWTFTPNTPWTESRYTLAVFGNLEDPSGNRLNGHFESPGTAPEPAAADVYIPLTIDRAPVTHKRR
;
A
#
# COMPACT_ATOMS: atom_id res chain seq x y z
N MET A 1 -6.64 -6.62 -8.36
CA MET A 1 -5.32 -5.94 -8.44
C MET A 1 -5.15 -5.43 -9.86
N PRO A 2 -4.37 -4.38 -10.10
CA PRO A 2 -4.16 -3.87 -11.45
C PRO A 2 -3.25 -4.79 -12.28
N ALA A 3 -3.39 -4.75 -13.60
CA ALA A 3 -2.57 -5.58 -14.52
C ALA A 3 -1.09 -5.13 -14.57
N ASN A 4 -0.79 -3.88 -14.23
CA ASN A 4 0.56 -3.35 -14.10
C ASN A 4 1.09 -3.39 -12.65
N LEU A 5 0.62 -4.33 -11.83
CA LEU A 5 1.16 -4.55 -10.48
C LEU A 5 2.69 -4.65 -10.53
N LEU A 6 3.37 -3.89 -9.67
CA LEU A 6 4.83 -3.83 -9.68
C LEU A 6 5.45 -4.77 -8.67
N ARG A 7 4.83 -4.94 -7.49
CA ARG A 7 5.44 -5.69 -6.39
C ARG A 7 4.46 -6.41 -5.50
N ILE A 8 4.97 -7.45 -4.85
CA ILE A 8 4.25 -8.26 -3.87
C ILE A 8 5.15 -8.42 -2.64
N SER A 9 4.59 -8.17 -1.45
CA SER A 9 5.24 -8.48 -0.19
C SER A 9 4.57 -9.65 0.50
N LEU A 10 5.36 -10.66 0.90
CA LEU A 10 4.90 -11.77 1.74
C LEU A 10 5.37 -11.52 3.17
N VAL A 11 4.46 -11.68 4.13
CA VAL A 11 4.74 -11.54 5.57
C VAL A 11 4.67 -12.91 6.23
N PHE A 12 5.79 -13.36 6.79
CA PHE A 12 5.94 -14.63 7.49
C PHE A 12 5.80 -14.45 8.99
N ALA A 13 5.24 -15.45 9.67
CA ALA A 13 5.13 -15.46 11.13
C ALA A 13 6.51 -15.46 11.82
N GLN A 14 7.50 -16.11 11.21
CA GLN A 14 8.88 -16.20 11.68
C GLN A 14 9.88 -15.81 10.59
N PRO A 15 11.11 -15.43 10.94
CA PRO A 15 12.13 -15.12 9.94
C PRO A 15 12.41 -16.33 9.05
N VAL A 16 12.49 -16.11 7.75
CA VAL A 16 12.80 -17.14 6.76
C VAL A 16 14.22 -16.87 6.27
N GLY A 17 15.17 -17.71 6.66
CA GLY A 17 16.60 -17.55 6.35
C GLY A 17 17.00 -18.02 4.95
N GLU A 18 16.06 -18.10 4.01
CA GLU A 18 16.21 -18.85 2.76
C GLU A 18 15.72 -18.07 1.54
N TYR A 19 16.15 -18.49 0.35
CA TYR A 19 15.72 -17.93 -0.92
C TYR A 19 14.27 -18.39 -1.21
N VAL A 20 13.33 -17.45 -1.34
CA VAL A 20 11.89 -17.75 -1.51
C VAL A 20 11.49 -17.67 -2.99
N LEU A 21 12.15 -16.80 -3.76
CA LEU A 21 11.76 -16.50 -5.14
C LEU A 21 11.57 -17.74 -6.06
N PRO A 22 12.46 -18.76 -6.07
CA PRO A 22 12.30 -19.93 -6.96
C PRO A 22 11.14 -20.84 -6.59
N ARG A 23 10.56 -20.64 -5.40
CA ARG A 23 9.44 -21.40 -4.87
C ARG A 23 8.11 -20.67 -5.08
N LEU A 24 8.17 -19.43 -5.59
CA LEU A 24 7.00 -18.64 -5.94
C LEU A 24 6.63 -18.85 -7.40
N GLU A 25 5.34 -19.02 -7.64
CA GLU A 25 4.79 -19.07 -8.99
C GLU A 25 3.52 -18.20 -9.06
N LEU A 26 3.30 -17.57 -10.20
CA LEU A 26 1.98 -17.07 -10.57
C LEU A 26 1.36 -18.04 -11.55
N ARG A 27 0.09 -18.39 -11.32
CA ARG A 27 -0.68 -19.33 -12.14
C ARG A 27 -1.97 -18.68 -12.62
N ARG A 28 -2.35 -18.99 -13.86
CA ARG A 28 -3.66 -18.62 -14.43
C ARG A 28 -4.76 -19.54 -13.88
N SER A 29 -6.02 -19.15 -14.10
CA SER A 29 -7.20 -19.91 -13.68
C SER A 29 -7.26 -21.35 -14.26
N ASN A 30 -6.66 -21.58 -15.42
CA ASN A 30 -6.56 -22.89 -16.06
C ASN A 30 -5.43 -23.77 -15.48
N GLY A 31 -4.64 -23.25 -14.53
CA GLY A 31 -3.52 -23.96 -13.88
C GLY A 31 -2.15 -23.69 -14.51
N ASP A 32 -2.10 -23.02 -15.66
CA ASP A 32 -0.85 -22.72 -16.37
C ASP A 32 0.02 -21.77 -15.56
N VAL A 33 1.32 -22.09 -15.47
CA VAL A 33 2.32 -21.22 -14.86
C VAL A 33 2.58 -20.03 -15.79
N ILE A 34 2.55 -18.82 -15.24
CA ILE A 34 2.99 -17.62 -15.95
C ILE A 34 4.52 -17.68 -16.02
N ASP A 35 5.08 -17.74 -17.23
CA ASP A 35 6.53 -17.83 -17.42
C ASP A 35 7.23 -16.59 -16.87
N LYS A 36 8.32 -16.81 -16.12
CA LYS A 36 9.22 -15.81 -15.52
C LYS A 36 8.50 -14.50 -15.12
N PRO A 37 7.55 -14.56 -14.17
CA PRO A 37 6.71 -13.40 -13.85
C PRO A 37 7.45 -12.38 -12.98
N PHE A 38 8.51 -12.80 -12.29
CA PHE A 38 9.26 -11.99 -11.34
C PHE A 38 10.63 -11.57 -11.91
N LEU A 39 11.15 -10.45 -11.42
CA LEU A 39 12.58 -10.14 -11.53
C LEU A 39 13.37 -11.11 -10.63
N GLU A 40 14.55 -11.54 -11.07
CA GLU A 40 15.48 -12.41 -10.30
C GLU A 40 16.14 -11.66 -9.12
N GLN A 41 15.31 -11.07 -8.26
CA GLN A 41 15.69 -10.28 -7.11
C GLN A 41 14.59 -10.38 -6.04
N GLN A 42 15.01 -10.56 -4.78
CA GLN A 42 14.13 -10.49 -3.61
C GLN A 42 14.71 -9.50 -2.59
N LEU A 43 13.84 -8.74 -1.94
CA LEU A 43 14.20 -7.71 -0.99
C LEU A 43 13.71 -8.10 0.41
N TRP A 44 14.63 -8.48 1.30
CA TRP A 44 14.27 -8.82 2.67
C TRP A 44 14.25 -7.59 3.56
N SER A 45 13.21 -7.50 4.39
CA SER A 45 13.24 -6.61 5.56
C SER A 45 14.35 -7.04 6.53
N PRO A 46 14.89 -6.12 7.36
CA PRO A 46 15.91 -6.45 8.37
C PRO A 46 15.48 -7.56 9.35
N SER A 47 14.17 -7.69 9.59
CA SER A 47 13.61 -8.72 10.45
C SER A 47 13.68 -10.16 9.88
N GLY A 48 13.94 -10.30 8.58
CA GLY A 48 13.83 -11.56 7.85
C GLY A 48 12.40 -12.11 7.73
N LYS A 49 11.37 -11.37 8.17
CA LYS A 49 9.96 -11.81 8.14
C LYS A 49 9.20 -11.35 6.91
N ILE A 50 9.73 -10.39 6.17
CA ILE A 50 9.04 -9.79 5.03
C ILE A 50 9.98 -9.84 3.85
N VAL A 51 9.52 -10.48 2.77
CA VAL A 51 10.18 -10.46 1.47
C VAL A 51 9.30 -9.71 0.49
N THR A 52 9.89 -8.78 -0.24
CA THR A 52 9.27 -8.13 -1.39
C THR A 52 9.89 -8.67 -2.66
N VAL A 53 9.04 -9.13 -3.58
CA VAL A 53 9.42 -9.53 -4.94
C VAL A 53 8.81 -8.56 -5.93
N LEU A 54 9.53 -8.31 -7.02
CA LEU A 54 9.05 -7.43 -8.09
C LEU A 54 8.52 -8.30 -9.24
N LEU A 55 7.36 -7.95 -9.78
CA LEU A 55 6.98 -8.43 -11.10
C LEU A 55 8.00 -7.87 -12.10
N HIS A 56 8.30 -8.65 -13.15
CA HIS A 56 9.38 -8.33 -14.08
C HIS A 56 9.18 -6.92 -14.68
N PRO A 57 9.97 -5.89 -14.30
CA PRO A 57 9.68 -4.50 -14.66
C PRO A 57 9.68 -4.27 -16.16
N GLY A 58 10.54 -5.01 -16.87
CA GLY A 58 10.61 -5.03 -18.34
C GLY A 58 9.33 -5.48 -19.04
N ARG A 59 8.39 -6.11 -18.33
CA ARG A 59 7.09 -6.56 -18.81
C ARG A 59 5.93 -5.77 -18.20
N VAL A 60 6.19 -4.97 -17.17
CA VAL A 60 5.22 -4.04 -16.59
C VAL A 60 5.17 -2.75 -17.40
N LYS A 61 6.34 -2.18 -17.75
CA LYS A 61 6.43 -0.92 -18.50
C LYS A 61 6.36 -1.16 -20.01
N SER A 62 5.43 -0.47 -20.67
CA SER A 62 5.30 -0.47 -22.13
C SER A 62 6.54 0.12 -22.84
N GLY A 63 6.82 -0.34 -24.07
CA GLY A 63 7.94 0.14 -24.88
C GLY A 63 9.32 -0.40 -24.47
N LEU A 64 9.35 -1.45 -23.65
CA LEU A 64 10.56 -2.22 -23.34
C LEU A 64 10.56 -3.53 -24.13
N ILE A 65 11.73 -3.97 -24.58
CA ILE A 65 11.90 -5.16 -25.43
C ILE A 65 11.18 -6.38 -24.85
N ALA A 66 11.28 -6.61 -23.53
CA ALA A 66 10.63 -7.76 -22.91
C ALA A 66 9.09 -7.68 -22.95
N HIS A 67 8.51 -6.50 -22.73
CA HIS A 67 7.07 -6.29 -22.87
C HIS A 67 6.64 -6.54 -24.32
N ASP A 68 7.39 -6.02 -25.28
CA ASP A 68 7.01 -6.12 -26.70
C ASP A 68 7.22 -7.52 -27.30
N THR A 69 8.14 -8.31 -26.74
CA THR A 69 8.47 -9.66 -27.25
C THR A 69 7.77 -10.80 -26.50
N VAL A 70 7.54 -10.66 -25.19
CA VAL A 70 6.96 -11.70 -24.32
C VAL A 70 5.55 -11.33 -23.85
N GLY A 71 5.19 -10.05 -23.89
CA GLY A 71 3.93 -9.53 -23.36
C GLY A 71 3.98 -9.22 -21.86
N PRO A 72 2.90 -8.63 -21.31
CA PRO A 72 2.81 -8.31 -19.89
C PRO A 72 2.80 -9.57 -19.03
N VAL A 73 3.02 -9.39 -17.72
CA VAL A 73 2.93 -10.50 -16.74
C VAL A 73 1.48 -10.88 -16.48
N LEU A 74 0.60 -9.87 -16.39
CA LEU A 74 -0.82 -10.03 -16.06
C LEU A 74 -1.68 -9.41 -17.16
N HIS A 75 -2.84 -9.99 -17.42
CA HIS A 75 -3.84 -9.43 -18.32
C HIS A 75 -5.12 -9.09 -17.56
N ALA A 76 -5.77 -8.00 -17.96
CA ALA A 76 -7.07 -7.63 -17.41
C ALA A 76 -8.10 -8.75 -17.61
N ASP A 77 -9.05 -8.84 -16.69
CA ASP A 77 -10.13 -9.83 -16.66
C ASP A 77 -9.68 -11.29 -16.44
N GLU A 78 -8.40 -11.51 -16.09
CA GLU A 78 -7.89 -12.82 -15.67
C GLU A 78 -7.99 -13.01 -14.14
N LEU A 79 -8.14 -14.27 -13.72
CA LEU A 79 -7.93 -14.69 -12.34
C LEU A 79 -6.51 -15.28 -12.22
N VAL A 80 -5.73 -14.75 -11.28
CA VAL A 80 -4.35 -15.17 -11.04
C VAL A 80 -4.18 -15.66 -9.60
N VAL A 81 -3.41 -16.73 -9.44
CA VAL A 81 -3.12 -17.38 -8.17
C VAL A 81 -1.61 -17.31 -7.90
N LEU A 82 -1.23 -16.79 -6.73
CA LEU A 82 0.13 -16.89 -6.22
C LEU A 82 0.26 -18.14 -5.36
N THR A 83 1.26 -18.95 -5.67
CA THR A 83 1.62 -20.14 -4.90
C THR A 83 3.02 -20.00 -4.30
N LEU A 84 3.21 -20.62 -3.13
CA LEU A 84 4.51 -20.84 -2.51
C LEU A 84 4.65 -22.34 -2.25
N ASP A 85 5.71 -22.96 -2.76
CA ASP A 85 5.92 -24.42 -2.65
C ASP A 85 4.71 -25.23 -3.17
N GLY A 86 4.11 -24.76 -4.26
CA GLY A 86 2.91 -25.34 -4.89
C GLY A 86 1.59 -25.12 -4.13
N GLN A 87 1.64 -24.55 -2.92
CA GLN A 87 0.44 -24.22 -2.16
C GLN A 87 -0.06 -22.82 -2.51
N GLU A 88 -1.35 -22.70 -2.81
CA GLU A 88 -2.00 -21.40 -2.96
C GLU A 88 -1.92 -20.60 -1.66
N ILE A 89 -1.38 -19.38 -1.77
CA ILE A 89 -1.34 -18.41 -0.67
C ILE A 89 -2.23 -17.19 -0.93
N LYS A 90 -2.52 -16.88 -2.19
CA LYS A 90 -3.41 -15.76 -2.55
C LYS A 90 -3.98 -15.91 -3.96
N ARG A 91 -5.19 -15.38 -4.17
CA ARG A 91 -5.83 -15.22 -5.49
C ARG A 91 -6.33 -13.80 -5.70
N TRP A 92 -6.30 -13.33 -6.94
CA TRP A 92 -6.84 -12.03 -7.32
C TRP A 92 -7.54 -12.08 -8.68
N ASN A 93 -8.59 -11.28 -8.82
CA ASN A 93 -9.04 -10.82 -10.12
C ASN A 93 -8.15 -9.65 -10.57
N VAL A 94 -7.65 -9.73 -11.80
CA VAL A 94 -6.85 -8.70 -12.44
C VAL A 94 -7.78 -7.72 -13.15
N GLY A 95 -7.67 -6.44 -12.81
CA GLY A 95 -8.39 -5.35 -13.47
C GLY A 95 -7.53 -4.70 -14.55
N ALA A 96 -8.00 -3.54 -15.05
CA ALA A 96 -7.20 -2.69 -15.92
C ALA A 96 -5.88 -2.25 -15.26
N ASN A 97 -4.96 -1.73 -16.08
CA ASN A 97 -3.79 -1.04 -15.56
C ASN A 97 -4.21 0.14 -14.69
N ASP A 98 -3.44 0.37 -13.63
CA ASP A 98 -3.58 1.53 -12.76
C ASP A 98 -2.45 2.51 -13.06
N HIS A 99 -2.80 3.59 -13.72
CA HIS A 99 -1.89 4.71 -13.99
C HIS A 99 -2.10 5.84 -13.00
N ASP A 100 -3.10 5.77 -12.11
CA ASP A 100 -3.47 6.84 -11.22
C ASP A 100 -2.99 6.52 -9.79
N GLY A 101 -1.98 7.24 -9.32
CA GLY A 101 -1.53 7.09 -7.94
C GLY A 101 -2.55 7.58 -6.91
N PRO A 102 -2.31 7.30 -5.62
CA PRO A 102 -3.23 7.64 -4.54
C PRO A 102 -3.46 9.14 -4.45
N ARG A 103 -4.72 9.58 -4.29
CA ARG A 103 -5.07 11.01 -4.24
C ARG A 103 -5.60 11.39 -2.86
N PRO A 104 -4.77 11.98 -1.97
CA PRO A 104 -5.18 12.31 -0.61
C PRO A 104 -6.39 13.27 -0.53
N SER A 105 -6.62 14.07 -1.57
CA SER A 105 -7.79 14.96 -1.66
C SER A 105 -9.12 14.20 -1.77
N GLY A 106 -9.11 12.94 -2.21
CA GLY A 106 -10.28 12.06 -2.28
C GLY A 106 -10.47 11.16 -1.07
N TRP A 107 -9.56 11.22 -0.08
CA TRP A 107 -9.62 10.33 1.09
C TRP A 107 -10.74 10.72 2.04
N ASN A 108 -11.42 9.72 2.57
CA ASN A 108 -12.40 9.89 3.63
C ASN A 108 -11.70 9.83 5.00
N VAL A 109 -11.36 10.99 5.56
CA VAL A 109 -10.73 11.10 6.87
C VAL A 109 -11.82 11.24 7.95
N GLY A 110 -11.94 10.23 8.80
CA GLY A 110 -12.89 10.25 9.92
C GLY A 110 -12.54 11.29 11.00
N SER A 111 -13.48 11.54 11.90
CA SER A 111 -13.24 12.29 13.13
C SER A 111 -12.85 11.36 14.28
N VAL A 112 -12.36 11.96 15.37
CA VAL A 112 -12.07 11.27 16.64
C VAL A 112 -12.55 12.10 17.82
N ILE A 113 -12.84 11.46 18.95
CA ILE A 113 -13.43 12.07 20.13
C ILE A 113 -12.33 12.36 21.16
N ALA A 114 -12.25 13.62 21.58
CA ALA A 114 -11.38 14.07 22.64
C ALA A 114 -11.63 13.30 23.95
N GLY A 115 -10.55 12.99 24.67
CA GLY A 115 -10.58 12.19 25.89
C GLY A 115 -10.61 10.67 25.66
N THR A 116 -10.66 10.21 24.42
CA THR A 116 -10.67 8.78 24.08
C THR A 116 -9.36 8.36 23.38
N ARG A 117 -9.13 7.04 23.30
CA ARG A 117 -8.06 6.44 22.46
C ARG A 117 -8.64 5.78 21.21
N GLU A 118 -9.81 6.19 20.78
CA GLU A 118 -10.43 5.55 19.62
C GLU A 118 -9.56 5.74 18.38
N PRO A 119 -9.53 4.76 17.47
CA PRO A 119 -8.71 4.84 16.29
C PRO A 119 -9.23 5.93 15.34
N LEU A 120 -8.33 6.75 14.82
CA LEU A 120 -8.61 7.48 13.59
C LEU A 120 -8.72 6.46 12.45
N VAL A 121 -9.76 6.56 11.63
CA VAL A 121 -9.97 5.72 10.45
C VAL A 121 -9.92 6.61 9.20
N VAL A 122 -9.10 6.21 8.24
CA VAL A 122 -8.95 6.87 6.95
C VAL A 122 -9.30 5.87 5.85
N GLY A 123 -10.34 6.18 5.08
CA GLY A 123 -10.67 5.47 3.85
C GLY A 123 -9.86 6.03 2.69
N LEU A 124 -9.04 5.17 2.07
CA LEU A 124 -8.21 5.50 0.93
C LEU A 124 -9.02 5.27 -0.36
N ASP A 125 -8.76 6.09 -1.38
CA ASP A 125 -9.40 6.01 -2.69
C ASP A 125 -8.98 4.73 -3.45
N VAL A 126 -7.70 4.39 -3.34
CA VAL A 126 -7.09 3.17 -3.87
C VAL A 126 -6.24 2.47 -2.80
N PRO A 127 -5.89 1.19 -2.96
CA PRO A 127 -4.93 0.54 -2.06
C PRO A 127 -3.57 1.23 -2.16
N ILE A 128 -2.88 1.38 -1.03
CA ILE A 128 -1.45 1.76 -1.03
C ILE A 128 -0.57 0.52 -0.89
N ASP A 129 0.74 0.67 -1.04
CA ASP A 129 1.69 -0.42 -0.78
C ASP A 129 1.56 -0.90 0.68
N GLY A 130 1.48 -2.22 0.88
CA GLY A 130 1.37 -2.82 2.22
C GLY A 130 2.59 -2.56 3.13
N ARG A 131 3.71 -2.09 2.55
CA ARG A 131 4.91 -1.64 3.28
C ARG A 131 4.83 -0.19 3.72
N ASP A 132 3.90 0.59 3.20
CA ASP A 132 3.82 2.05 3.36
C ASP A 132 2.90 2.48 4.52
N VAL A 133 2.57 1.58 5.45
CA VAL A 133 1.76 1.89 6.64
C VAL A 133 2.29 3.07 7.47
N ASP A 134 3.61 3.24 7.50
CA ASP A 134 4.31 4.31 8.23
C ASP A 134 4.58 5.55 7.37
N TYR A 135 4.14 5.55 6.11
CA TYR A 135 4.15 6.75 5.26
C TYR A 135 3.00 7.72 5.57
N LEU A 136 2.09 7.30 6.45
CA LEU A 136 1.10 8.15 7.10
C LEU A 136 1.46 8.31 8.57
N ALA A 137 1.34 9.52 9.08
CA ALA A 137 1.61 9.82 10.48
C ALA A 137 0.65 10.89 11.00
N ILE A 138 0.33 10.83 12.29
CA ILE A 138 -0.42 11.91 12.95
C ILE A 138 0.55 12.85 13.62
N ALA A 139 0.46 14.13 13.29
CA ALA A 139 1.20 15.21 13.91
C ALA A 139 0.29 16.04 14.83
N ASN A 140 0.81 16.47 15.97
CA ASN A 140 0.14 17.42 16.86
C ASN A 140 0.29 18.87 16.37
N SER A 141 -0.24 19.81 17.14
CA SER A 141 -0.20 21.25 16.81
C SER A 141 1.20 21.87 16.73
N SER A 142 2.25 21.19 17.22
CA SER A 142 3.65 21.62 17.07
C SER A 142 4.37 20.92 15.91
N GLY A 143 3.63 20.21 15.05
CA GLY A 143 4.19 19.47 13.93
C GLY A 143 4.92 18.19 14.33
N ARG A 144 4.82 17.75 15.59
CA ARG A 144 5.49 16.55 16.08
C ARG A 144 4.61 15.32 15.91
N ARG A 145 5.16 14.25 15.33
CA ARG A 145 4.51 12.93 15.25
C ARG A 145 4.11 12.46 16.65
N ILE A 146 2.84 12.09 16.82
CA ILE A 146 2.37 11.46 18.05
C ILE A 146 2.58 9.95 17.99
N GLN A 147 2.77 9.36 19.17
CA GLN A 147 3.00 7.91 19.30
C GLN A 147 1.69 7.14 19.25
N GLY A 148 1.69 6.03 18.54
CA GLY A 148 0.53 5.17 18.37
C GLY A 148 0.85 4.00 17.46
N ARG A 149 -0.19 3.28 17.07
CA ARG A 149 -0.08 2.11 16.20
C ARG A 149 -0.90 2.32 14.95
N ALA A 150 -0.22 2.36 13.81
CA ALA A 150 -0.82 2.38 12.48
C ALA A 150 -1.03 0.94 11.95
N ARG A 151 -2.09 0.74 11.16
CA ARG A 151 -2.35 -0.51 10.43
C ARG A 151 -3.05 -0.23 9.11
N LEU A 152 -2.83 -1.11 8.14
CA LEU A 152 -3.61 -1.22 6.90
C LEU A 152 -4.54 -2.43 7.00
N ASP A 153 -5.80 -2.23 6.62
CA ASP A 153 -6.84 -3.26 6.55
C ASP A 153 -7.61 -3.16 5.22
N VAL A 154 -8.52 -4.11 5.00
CA VAL A 154 -9.48 -4.09 3.86
C VAL A 154 -8.76 -4.02 2.51
N GLY A 155 -7.78 -4.90 2.31
CA GLY A 155 -6.95 -4.89 1.10
C GLY A 155 -6.21 -3.57 0.93
N GLU A 156 -5.60 -3.08 2.02
CA GLU A 156 -4.78 -1.87 2.07
C GLU A 156 -5.54 -0.59 1.66
N LYS A 157 -6.87 -0.60 1.64
CA LYS A 157 -7.74 0.58 1.38
C LYS A 157 -8.20 1.31 2.64
N ARG A 158 -7.87 0.80 3.81
CA ARG A 158 -8.21 1.44 5.08
C ARG A 158 -6.99 1.54 5.95
N TRP A 159 -6.60 2.77 6.26
CA TRP A 159 -5.56 3.05 7.24
C TRP A 159 -6.19 3.40 8.57
N THR A 160 -5.68 2.81 9.65
CA THR A 160 -6.15 3.10 11.01
C THR A 160 -5.00 3.48 11.90
N PHE A 161 -5.23 4.42 12.82
CA PHE A 161 -4.24 4.82 13.81
C PHE A 161 -4.85 4.91 15.21
N THR A 162 -4.36 4.05 16.10
CA THR A 162 -4.73 4.08 17.52
C THR A 162 -3.64 4.82 18.31
N PRO A 163 -3.93 5.95 18.96
CA PRO A 163 -2.92 6.68 19.71
C PRO A 163 -2.56 5.96 21.02
N ASN A 164 -1.33 6.19 21.51
CA ASN A 164 -0.89 5.67 22.81
C ASN A 164 -1.53 6.42 23.98
N THR A 165 -1.86 7.69 23.79
CA THR A 165 -2.53 8.56 24.76
C THR A 165 -3.87 9.02 24.21
N PRO A 166 -4.85 9.38 25.06
CA PRO A 166 -6.11 9.94 24.58
C PRO A 166 -5.92 11.19 23.71
N TRP A 167 -6.80 11.36 22.72
CA TRP A 167 -6.92 12.59 21.94
C TRP A 167 -7.21 13.78 22.86
N THR A 168 -6.62 14.93 22.58
CA THR A 168 -6.96 16.19 23.25
C THR A 168 -7.80 17.07 22.33
N GLU A 169 -8.40 18.15 22.84
CA GLU A 169 -9.06 19.17 22.01
C GLU A 169 -8.06 20.06 21.23
N SER A 170 -6.84 19.56 20.97
CA SER A 170 -5.81 20.25 20.22
C SER A 170 -5.96 20.04 18.71
N ARG A 171 -5.27 20.86 17.92
CA ARG A 171 -5.18 20.64 16.47
C ARG A 171 -4.25 19.46 16.18
N TYR A 172 -4.67 18.63 15.23
CA TYR A 172 -3.88 17.54 14.68
C TYR A 172 -3.94 17.56 13.16
N THR A 173 -2.93 16.96 12.55
CA THR A 173 -2.80 16.83 11.10
C THR A 173 -2.42 15.40 10.76
N LEU A 174 -3.08 14.80 9.77
CA LEU A 174 -2.58 13.63 9.08
C LEU A 174 -1.53 14.09 8.07
N ALA A 175 -0.27 13.72 8.31
CA ALA A 175 0.82 13.89 7.37
C ALA A 175 0.91 12.64 6.48
N VAL A 176 0.95 12.85 5.17
CA VAL A 176 1.12 11.82 4.15
C VAL A 176 2.42 12.14 3.42
N PHE A 177 3.43 11.26 3.54
CA PHE A 177 4.73 11.53 2.96
C PHE A 177 4.71 11.32 1.44
N GLY A 178 5.33 12.22 0.68
CA GLY A 178 5.21 12.27 -0.78
C GLY A 178 5.75 11.04 -1.52
N ASN A 179 6.58 10.25 -0.85
CA ASN A 179 7.14 8.99 -1.36
C ASN A 179 6.21 7.79 -1.15
N LEU A 180 5.02 7.98 -0.60
CA LEU A 180 4.00 6.94 -0.52
C LEU A 180 3.66 6.46 -1.93
N GLU A 181 3.60 5.15 -2.10
CA GLU A 181 3.30 4.51 -3.38
C GLU A 181 2.07 3.59 -3.28
N ASP A 182 1.43 3.35 -4.43
CA ASP A 182 0.51 2.25 -4.63
C ASP A 182 1.24 0.95 -5.02
N PRO A 183 0.54 -0.21 -5.10
CA PRO A 183 1.17 -1.47 -5.51
C PRO A 183 1.72 -1.50 -6.95
N SER A 184 1.33 -0.56 -7.81
CA SER A 184 1.86 -0.37 -9.17
C SER A 184 3.06 0.58 -9.22
N GLY A 185 3.45 1.17 -8.08
CA GLY A 185 4.57 2.10 -7.96
C GLY A 185 4.22 3.56 -8.28
N ASN A 186 2.94 3.91 -8.40
CA ASN A 186 2.53 5.30 -8.58
C ASN A 186 2.58 6.04 -7.25
N ARG A 187 2.99 7.31 -7.25
CA ARG A 187 3.08 8.17 -6.07
C ARG A 187 1.88 9.12 -5.96
N LEU A 188 1.76 9.84 -4.84
CA LEU A 188 0.66 10.78 -4.57
C LEU A 188 0.35 11.77 -5.72
N ASN A 189 1.35 12.10 -6.55
CA ASN A 189 1.22 12.96 -7.73
C ASN A 189 2.19 12.51 -8.85
N GLY A 190 2.53 11.22 -8.90
CA GLY A 190 3.54 10.68 -9.81
C GLY A 190 3.10 9.37 -10.44
N HIS A 191 3.52 9.13 -11.67
CA HIS A 191 3.17 7.94 -12.44
C HIS A 191 4.39 7.04 -12.60
N PHE A 192 4.23 5.75 -12.28
CA PHE A 192 5.28 4.77 -12.55
C PHE A 192 5.55 4.66 -14.06
N GLU A 193 4.48 4.65 -14.86
CA GLU A 193 4.56 4.79 -16.31
C GLU A 193 4.62 6.27 -16.72
N SER A 194 5.82 6.81 -16.82
CA SER A 194 6.05 8.10 -17.50
C SER A 194 6.61 7.88 -18.91
N PRO A 195 5.99 8.47 -19.97
CA PRO A 195 6.59 8.49 -21.30
C PRO A 195 7.82 9.41 -21.30
N GLY A 196 9.00 8.81 -21.49
CA GLY A 196 10.26 9.54 -21.72
C GLY A 196 11.09 9.85 -20.47
N THR A 197 12.18 10.60 -20.71
CA THR A 197 13.23 10.99 -19.73
C THR A 197 12.86 12.22 -18.90
N ALA A 198 11.58 12.61 -18.85
CA ALA A 198 11.17 13.74 -18.02
C ALA A 198 11.42 13.39 -16.54
N PRO A 199 12.09 14.27 -15.77
CA PRO A 199 12.31 14.02 -14.36
C PRO A 199 10.96 13.93 -13.66
N GLU A 200 10.78 12.84 -12.91
CA GLU A 200 9.60 12.65 -12.07
C GLU A 200 9.50 13.84 -11.08
N PRO A 201 8.32 14.46 -10.92
CA PRO A 201 8.17 15.57 -9.97
C PRO A 201 8.60 15.13 -8.57
N ALA A 202 9.25 16.03 -7.84
CA ALA A 202 9.69 15.75 -6.49
C ALA A 202 8.49 15.36 -5.61
N ALA A 203 8.64 14.26 -4.87
CA ALA A 203 7.69 13.84 -3.86
C ALA A 203 7.43 14.97 -2.86
N ALA A 204 6.18 15.43 -2.81
CA ALA A 204 5.74 16.47 -1.89
C ALA A 204 4.78 15.87 -0.85
N ASP A 205 5.03 16.19 0.42
CA ASP A 205 4.17 15.76 1.51
C ASP A 205 2.82 16.48 1.48
N VAL A 206 1.76 15.77 1.85
CA VAL A 206 0.40 16.29 1.96
C VAL A 206 -0.02 16.30 3.43
N TYR A 207 -0.68 17.37 3.85
CA TYR A 207 -1.08 17.60 5.24
C TYR A 207 -2.59 17.84 5.31
N ILE A 208 -3.33 16.94 5.96
CA ILE A 208 -4.78 16.99 6.08
C ILE A 208 -5.17 17.31 7.54
N PRO A 209 -5.82 18.45 7.83
CA PRO A 209 -6.30 18.76 9.17
C PRO A 209 -7.34 17.74 9.65
N LEU A 210 -7.23 17.31 10.91
CA LEU A 210 -8.19 16.39 11.51
C LEU A 210 -9.35 17.12 12.19
N THR A 211 -10.51 16.47 12.19
CA THR A 211 -11.66 16.88 12.99
C THR A 211 -11.65 16.15 14.33
N ILE A 212 -11.66 16.90 15.42
CA ILE A 212 -11.74 16.36 16.79
C ILE A 212 -13.10 16.75 17.39
N ASP A 213 -13.91 15.75 17.70
CA ASP A 213 -15.22 15.90 18.32
C ASP A 213 -15.09 15.91 19.86
N ARG A 214 -16.04 16.56 20.53
CA ARG A 214 -16.14 16.52 21.98
C ARG A 214 -16.96 15.31 22.43
N ALA A 215 -16.55 14.68 23.52
CA ALA A 215 -17.36 13.64 24.14
C ALA A 215 -18.72 14.23 24.58
N PRO A 216 -19.85 13.54 24.34
CA PRO A 216 -21.15 14.01 24.79
C PRO A 216 -21.17 14.11 26.33
N VAL A 217 -21.54 15.28 26.85
CA VAL A 217 -21.71 15.50 28.30
C VAL A 217 -22.92 14.70 28.75
N THR A 218 -22.70 13.58 29.44
CA THR A 218 -23.78 12.84 30.09
C THR A 218 -24.20 13.60 31.35
N HIS A 219 -25.20 14.48 31.23
CA HIS A 219 -25.90 14.99 32.41
C HIS A 219 -26.66 13.83 33.06
N LYS A 220 -26.10 13.26 34.13
CA LYS A 220 -26.87 12.44 35.07
C LYS A 220 -27.95 13.36 35.66
N ARG A 221 -29.18 13.26 35.15
CA ARG A 221 -30.36 13.79 35.85
C ARG A 221 -30.40 13.11 37.21
N ARG A 222 -30.24 13.92 38.26
CA ARG A 222 -30.49 13.51 39.65
C ARG A 222 -31.99 13.32 39.86
#